data_AF-A0A178MK55-F1
#
_entry.id   AF-A0A178MK55-F1
#
_cell.length_a   1.000
_cell.length_b   1.000
_cell.length_c   1.000
_cell.angle_alpha   90.00
_cell.angle_beta   90.00
_cell.angle_gamma   90.00
#
_symmetry.space_group_name_H-M   'P 1'
#
loop_
_entity.id
_entity.type
_entity.pdbx_description
1 polymer ?
#
loop_
_entity_poly.entity_id
_entity_poly.type
_entity_poly.pdbx_seq_one_letter_code
_entity_poly.pdbx_strand_id
1 'polypeptide(L)'
;MGNEAVREWLAIVESDLRAVRNCLNGPEPTVQVAIYHCQQAAEKLVKAALVADAINPPRGHDIGALVDRLRPDHPLHGCFRSWRI
;
A
#
# COMPACT_ATOMS: atom_id res chain seq x y z
N MET A 1 11.94 18.29 -0.79
CA MET A 1 11.58 17.53 0.43
C MET A 1 10.56 16.40 0.19
N GLY A 2 9.65 16.47 -0.79
CA GLY A 2 8.67 15.38 -1.02
C GLY A 2 9.23 14.03 -1.54
N ASN A 3 10.29 14.07 -2.37
CA ASN A 3 10.79 12.85 -3.03
C ASN A 3 11.49 11.85 -2.10
N GLU A 4 12.04 12.27 -0.97
CA GLU A 4 12.71 11.37 -0.03
C GLU A 4 11.69 10.54 0.76
N ALA A 5 10.68 11.19 1.33
CA ALA A 5 9.59 10.51 2.03
C ALA A 5 8.84 9.52 1.11
N VAL A 6 8.61 9.88 -0.16
CA VAL A 6 8.02 8.94 -1.13
C VAL A 6 8.92 7.71 -1.31
N ARG A 7 10.24 7.89 -1.45
CA ARG A 7 11.19 6.77 -1.58
C ARG A 7 11.20 5.87 -0.36
N GLU A 8 11.10 6.43 0.85
CA GLU A 8 11.01 5.65 2.08
C GLU A 8 9.76 4.76 2.07
N TRP A 9 8.59 5.31 1.69
CA TRP A 9 7.37 4.52 1.56
C TRP A 9 7.51 3.40 0.51
N LEU A 10 8.09 3.71 -0.65
CA LEU A 10 8.30 2.71 -1.70
C LEU A 10 9.26 1.60 -1.26
N ALA A 11 10.30 1.91 -0.48
CA ALA A 11 11.20 0.91 0.09
C ALA A 11 10.46 -0.05 1.05
N ILE A 12 9.49 0.46 1.81
CA ILE A 12 8.66 -0.39 2.68
C ILE A 12 7.73 -1.28 1.84
N VAL A 13 7.11 -0.73 0.78
CA VAL A 13 6.30 -1.51 -0.18
C VAL A 13 7.12 -2.66 -0.78
N GLU A 14 8.34 -2.38 -1.22
CA GLU A 14 9.24 -3.41 -1.76
C GLU A 14 9.57 -4.51 -0.72
N SER A 15 9.70 -4.13 0.55
CA SER A 15 9.90 -5.08 1.64
C SER A 15 8.70 -5.99 1.85
N ASP A 16 7.48 -5.45 1.82
CA ASP A 16 6.26 -6.26 1.88
C ASP A 16 6.17 -7.23 0.68
N LEU A 17 6.44 -6.75 -0.54
CA LEU A 17 6.44 -7.61 -1.73
C LEU A 17 7.52 -8.71 -1.68
N ARG A 18 8.67 -8.43 -1.06
CA ARG A 18 9.69 -9.45 -0.81
C ARG A 18 9.21 -10.48 0.21
N ALA A 19 8.51 -10.06 1.26
CA ALA A 19 7.88 -10.97 2.22
C ALA A 19 6.83 -11.85 1.52
N VAL A 20 5.97 -11.30 0.66
CA VAL A 20 5.02 -12.07 -0.18
C VAL A 20 5.75 -13.16 -0.96
N ARG A 21 6.81 -12.79 -1.69
CA ARG A 21 7.59 -13.75 -2.50
C ARG A 21 8.20 -14.86 -1.65
N ASN A 22 8.75 -14.53 -0.49
CA ASN A 22 9.35 -15.51 0.43
C ASN A 22 8.29 -16.43 1.04
N CYS A 23 7.13 -15.90 1.43
CA CYS A 23 6.03 -16.66 1.98
C CYS A 23 5.37 -17.61 0.97
N LEU A 24 5.38 -17.27 -0.33
CA LEU A 24 4.81 -18.12 -1.36
C LEU A 24 5.78 -19.17 -1.91
N ASN A 25 7.08 -18.86 -1.96
CA ASN A 25 8.09 -19.71 -2.60
C ASN A 25 9.08 -20.34 -1.61
N GLY A 26 8.83 -20.18 -0.30
CA GLY A 26 9.63 -20.81 0.75
C GLY A 26 9.38 -22.33 0.86
N PRO A 27 10.21 -23.04 1.65
CA PRO A 27 10.06 -24.48 1.85
C PRO A 27 8.72 -24.86 2.52
N GLU A 28 8.13 -23.93 3.27
CA GLU A 28 6.81 -24.05 3.88
C GLU A 28 5.97 -22.82 3.51
N PRO A 29 5.20 -22.86 2.40
CA PRO A 29 4.42 -21.72 1.96
C PRO A 29 3.33 -21.30 2.95
N THR A 30 3.25 -20.01 3.25
CA THR A 30 2.30 -19.41 4.20
C THR A 30 1.41 -18.38 3.49
N VAL A 31 0.39 -18.87 2.78
CA VAL A 31 -0.50 -18.04 1.95
C VAL A 31 -1.19 -16.93 2.75
N GLN A 32 -1.63 -17.20 3.98
CA GLN A 32 -2.26 -16.18 4.83
C GLN A 32 -1.31 -15.02 5.14
N VAL A 33 -0.03 -15.31 5.40
CA VAL A 33 1.00 -14.29 5.66
C VAL A 33 1.33 -13.52 4.37
N ALA A 34 1.37 -14.21 3.23
CA ALA A 34 1.53 -13.56 1.94
C ALA A 34 0.37 -12.58 1.65
N ILE A 35 -0.88 -12.99 1.85
CA ILE A 35 -2.05 -12.12 1.66
C ILE A 35 -2.01 -10.90 2.59
N TYR A 36 -1.62 -11.09 3.85
CA TYR A 36 -1.42 -9.98 4.79
C TYR A 36 -0.41 -8.96 4.25
N HIS A 37 0.75 -9.41 3.75
CA HIS A 37 1.72 -8.49 3.16
C HIS A 37 1.25 -7.87 1.83
N CYS A 38 0.42 -8.54 1.04
CA CYS A 38 -0.21 -7.94 -0.14
C CYS A 38 -1.10 -6.75 0.25
N GLN A 39 -1.94 -6.91 1.27
CA GLN A 39 -2.78 -5.81 1.78
C GLN A 39 -1.89 -4.65 2.27
N GLN A 40 -0.86 -4.96 3.06
CA GLN A 40 0.06 -3.96 3.59
C GLN A 40 0.79 -3.22 2.47
N ALA A 41 1.27 -3.92 1.43
CA ALA A 41 1.90 -3.29 0.28
C ALA A 41 0.94 -2.31 -0.43
N ALA A 42 -0.33 -2.70 -0.61
CA ALA A 42 -1.34 -1.85 -1.22
C ALA A 42 -1.62 -0.59 -0.37
N GLU A 43 -1.78 -0.74 0.95
CA GLU A 43 -1.99 0.39 1.87
C GLU A 43 -0.83 1.39 1.80
N LYS A 44 0.40 0.88 1.87
CA LYS A 44 1.61 1.71 1.87
C LYS A 44 1.85 2.39 0.53
N LEU A 45 1.44 1.77 -0.57
CA LEU A 45 1.49 2.39 -1.90
C LEU A 45 0.53 3.58 -2.00
N VAL A 46 -0.69 3.46 -1.47
CA VAL A 46 -1.64 4.59 -1.39
C VAL A 46 -1.07 5.71 -0.50
N LYS A 47 -0.43 5.36 0.63
CA LYS A 47 0.24 6.36 1.49
C LYS A 47 1.40 7.06 0.77
N ALA A 48 2.18 6.34 -0.03
CA ALA A 48 3.22 6.93 -0.87
C ALA A 48 2.64 7.97 -1.85
N ALA A 49 1.50 7.66 -2.48
CA ALA A 49 0.80 8.58 -3.39
C ALA A 49 0.31 9.85 -2.65
N LEU A 50 -0.27 9.71 -1.46
CA LEU A 50 -0.66 10.86 -0.63
C LEU A 50 0.53 11.75 -0.29
N VAL A 51 1.67 11.16 0.09
CA VAL A 51 2.90 11.91 0.39
C VAL A 51 3.45 12.61 -0.86
N ALA A 52 3.35 12.00 -2.04
CA ALA A 52 3.72 12.65 -3.30
C ALA A 52 2.89 13.90 -3.57
N ASP A 53 1.62 13.91 -3.16
CA ASP A 53 0.72 15.07 -3.20
C ASP A 53 0.87 16.02 -1.98
N ALA A 54 1.92 15.84 -1.17
CA ALA A 54 2.17 16.57 0.08
C ALA A 54 1.04 16.45 1.13
N ILE A 55 0.25 15.39 1.06
CA ILE A 55 -0.79 15.05 2.03
C ILE A 55 -0.20 14.08 3.05
N ASN A 56 -0.24 14.44 4.34
CA ASN A 56 0.20 13.54 5.40
C ASN A 56 -0.82 12.40 5.58
N PRO A 57 -0.44 11.13 5.37
CA PRO A 57 -1.37 10.03 5.53
C PRO A 57 -1.81 9.88 7.00
N PRO A 58 -3.12 9.67 7.27
CA PRO A 58 -3.61 9.47 8.63
C PRO A 58 -3.08 8.15 9.24
N ARG A 59 -3.06 8.08 10.57
CA ARG A 59 -2.85 6.82 11.27
C ARG A 59 -4.12 5.96 11.11
N GLY A 60 -3.96 4.77 10.54
CA GLY A 60 -5.07 3.86 10.24
C GLY A 60 -4.69 2.88 9.11
N HIS A 61 -5.54 1.85 8.96
CA HIS A 61 -5.34 0.71 8.05
C HIS A 61 -6.51 0.52 7.05
N ASP A 62 -7.37 1.52 6.91
CA ASP A 62 -8.48 1.48 5.96
C ASP A 62 -8.02 2.03 4.59
N ILE A 63 -7.80 1.11 3.65
CA ILE A 63 -7.33 1.43 2.29
C ILE A 63 -8.39 2.26 1.54
N GLY A 64 -9.68 1.97 1.72
CA GLY A 64 -10.75 2.73 1.08
C GLY A 64 -10.73 4.19 1.53
N ALA A 65 -10.63 4.40 2.84
CA ALA A 65 -10.52 5.74 3.41
C ALA A 65 -9.24 6.47 2.95
N LEU A 66 -8.13 5.77 2.74
CA LEU A 66 -6.90 6.37 2.21
C LEU A 66 -7.07 6.78 0.74
N VAL A 67 -7.74 5.96 -0.07
CA VAL A 67 -8.02 6.26 -1.48
C VAL A 67 -8.95 7.46 -1.62
N ASP A 68 -9.96 7.58 -0.76
CA ASP A 68 -10.86 8.75 -0.74
C ASP A 68 -10.16 10.09 -0.50
N ARG A 69 -8.91 10.06 0.02
CA ARG A 69 -8.08 11.26 0.24
C ARG A 69 -7.20 11.61 -0.96
N LEU A 70 -7.06 10.72 -1.94
CA LEU A 70 -6.34 11.01 -3.17
C LEU A 70 -7.11 12.03 -4.00
N ARG A 71 -6.40 12.76 -4.86
CA ARG A 71 -7.01 13.67 -5.83
C ARG A 71 -8.09 12.95 -6.67
N PRO A 72 -9.22 13.58 -7.02
CA PRO A 72 -10.31 12.90 -7.74
C PRO A 72 -9.92 12.26 -9.07
N ASP A 73 -8.92 12.80 -9.76
CA ASP A 73 -8.36 12.32 -11.02
C ASP A 73 -7.25 11.27 -10.84
N HIS A 74 -6.90 10.92 -9.60
CA HIS A 74 -5.84 9.97 -9.31
C HIS A 74 -6.21 8.56 -9.81
N PRO A 75 -5.33 7.87 -10.57
CA PRO A 75 -5.64 6.57 -11.19
C PRO A 75 -6.12 5.48 -10.22
N LEU A 76 -5.68 5.53 -8.95
CA LEU A 76 -6.05 4.55 -7.92
C LEU A 76 -7.52 4.61 -7.48
N HIS A 77 -8.27 5.68 -7.78
CA HIS A 77 -9.72 5.74 -7.53
C HIS A 77 -10.50 4.65 -8.28
N GLY A 78 -9.99 4.17 -9.42
CA GLY A 78 -10.60 3.07 -10.16
C GLY A 78 -10.44 1.70 -9.51
N CYS A 79 -9.42 1.52 -8.65
CA CYS A 79 -9.03 0.21 -8.13
C CYS A 79 -9.79 -0.26 -6.88
N PHE A 80 -10.38 0.66 -6.10
CA PHE A 80 -10.91 0.34 -4.76
C PHE A 80 -12.41 0.62 -4.57
N ARG A 81 -13.13 1.02 -5.62
CA ARG A 81 -14.56 1.42 -5.58
C ARG A 81 -15.56 0.35 -5.11
N SER A 82 -15.13 -0.90 -4.90
CA SER A 82 -15.99 -2.02 -4.53
C SER A 82 -15.60 -2.71 -3.21
N TRP A 83 -14.58 -2.25 -2.49
CA TRP A 83 -14.11 -2.93 -1.29
C TRP A 83 -14.87 -2.46 -0.05
N ARG A 84 -16.14 -2.86 0.05
CA ARG A 84 -16.86 -2.96 1.33
C ARG A 84 -16.82 -4.44 1.72
N ILE A 85 -15.90 -4.80 2.61
CA ILE A 85 -15.98 -6.04 3.39
C ILE A 85 -16.63 -5.70 4.72
#